data_AF-S5VM02-F1
#
_entry.id   AF-S5VM02-F1
#
_cell.length_a   1.000
_cell.length_b   1.000
_cell.length_c   1.000
_cell.angle_alpha   90.00
_cell.angle_beta   90.00
_cell.angle_gamma   90.00
#
_symmetry.space_group_name_H-M   'P 1'
#
loop_
_entity.id
_entity.type
_entity.pdbx_description
1 polymer ?
#
loop_
_entity_poly.entity_id
_entity_poly.type
_entity_poly.pdbx_seq_one_letter_code
_entity_poly.pdbx_strand_id
1 'polypeptide(L)'
;MTAMTTRTVPAPAAPLTARELTAYFETLAEAVDGIDPGPSAPGGWEARERLRIGTWVRQVYEHPLSPEVFAHPDDRVARGVREATAAALGLRLEVCGNGIRPARPTTDVRATAAVAAVWAVAAQAVARSPRPPRERVVSDAWAVAQEIIAPARQDYTRARGSW
;
A
#
# COMPACT_ATOMS: atom_id res chain seq x y z
N MET A 1 -3.90 -49.03 -24.68
CA MET A 1 -2.85 -48.03 -24.98
C MET A 1 -3.34 -46.68 -24.49
N THR A 2 -2.85 -46.23 -23.33
CA THR A 2 -3.27 -44.98 -22.70
C THR A 2 -2.33 -43.87 -23.16
N ALA A 3 -2.84 -42.89 -23.90
CA ALA A 3 -2.05 -41.76 -24.37
C ALA A 3 -1.70 -40.84 -23.20
N MET A 4 -0.40 -40.70 -22.90
CA MET A 4 0.11 -39.65 -22.02
C MET A 4 0.00 -38.32 -22.78
N THR A 5 -0.97 -37.49 -22.41
CA THR A 5 -1.01 -36.09 -22.80
C THR A 5 0.10 -35.36 -22.07
N THR A 6 1.17 -35.03 -22.80
CA THR A 6 2.22 -34.12 -22.34
C THR A 6 1.59 -32.75 -22.09
N ARG A 7 1.43 -32.39 -20.82
CA ARG A 7 1.02 -31.06 -20.40
C ARG A 7 2.18 -30.11 -20.65
N THR A 8 2.15 -29.38 -21.77
CA THR A 8 3.08 -28.28 -22.03
C THR A 8 2.89 -27.23 -20.95
N VAL A 9 3.88 -27.10 -20.06
CA VAL A 9 3.94 -26.00 -19.10
C VAL A 9 4.25 -24.74 -19.91
N PRO A 10 3.39 -23.70 -19.87
CA PRO A 10 3.70 -22.45 -20.56
C PRO A 10 5.02 -21.90 -20.02
N ALA A 11 5.88 -21.42 -20.92
CA ALA A 11 7.11 -20.75 -20.54
C ALA A 11 6.79 -19.59 -19.57
N PRO A 12 7.61 -19.35 -18.54
CA PRO A 12 7.42 -18.22 -17.65
C PRO A 12 7.39 -16.93 -18.48
N ALA A 13 6.41 -16.07 -18.22
CA ALA A 13 6.34 -14.76 -18.84
C ALA A 13 7.66 -14.00 -18.60
N ALA A 14 8.13 -13.27 -19.61
CA ALA A 14 9.32 -12.46 -19.46
C ALA A 14 9.14 -11.47 -18.29
N PRO A 15 10.17 -11.26 -17.45
CA PRO A 15 10.09 -10.30 -16.36
C PRO A 15 9.86 -8.89 -16.93
N LEU A 16 9.10 -8.07 -16.20
CA LEU A 16 8.89 -6.66 -16.55
C LEU A 16 10.22 -5.92 -16.56
N THR A 17 10.40 -5.05 -17.55
CA THR A 17 11.54 -4.16 -17.63
C THR A 17 11.43 -3.02 -16.62
N ALA A 18 12.57 -2.41 -16.25
CA ALA A 18 12.57 -1.23 -15.38
C ALA A 18 11.69 -0.09 -15.93
N ARG A 19 11.65 0.09 -17.26
CA ARG A 19 10.81 1.10 -17.91
C ARG A 19 9.32 0.82 -17.72
N GLU A 20 8.90 -0.44 -17.87
CA GLU A 20 7.50 -0.82 -17.66
C GLU A 20 7.09 -0.67 -16.19
N LEU A 21 7.98 -1.03 -15.25
CA LEU A 21 7.75 -0.80 -13.83
C LEU A 21 7.65 0.70 -13.50
N THR A 22 8.53 1.53 -14.06
CA THR A 22 8.46 2.98 -13.89
C THR A 22 7.13 3.53 -14.41
N ALA A 23 6.76 3.21 -15.65
CA ALA A 23 5.51 3.68 -16.25
C ALA A 23 4.26 3.21 -15.47
N TYR A 24 4.31 1.98 -14.94
CA TYR A 24 3.27 1.45 -14.06
C TYR A 24 3.11 2.33 -12.82
N PHE A 25 4.19 2.59 -12.08
CA PHE A 25 4.11 3.38 -10.84
C PHE A 25 3.81 4.87 -11.09
N GLU A 26 4.27 5.44 -12.22
CA GLU A 26 3.90 6.79 -12.65
C GLU A 26 2.40 6.89 -12.89
N THR A 27 1.81 5.92 -13.60
CA THR A 27 0.35 5.86 -13.82
C THR A 27 -0.43 5.84 -12.50
N LEU A 28 0.03 5.04 -11.52
CA LEU A 28 -0.60 5.00 -10.19
C LEU A 28 -0.47 6.34 -9.46
N ALA A 29 0.71 6.98 -9.54
CA ALA A 29 0.98 8.26 -8.89
C ALA A 29 0.12 9.38 -9.49
N GLU A 30 0.04 9.47 -10.81
CA GLU A 30 -0.81 10.44 -11.52
C GLU A 30 -2.27 10.31 -11.12
N ALA A 31 -2.80 9.09 -11.02
CA ALA A 31 -4.17 8.86 -10.60
C ALA A 31 -4.44 9.30 -9.15
N VAL A 32 -3.48 9.09 -8.24
CA VAL A 32 -3.58 9.53 -6.84
C VAL A 32 -3.47 11.05 -6.74
N ASP A 33 -2.57 11.68 -7.47
CA ASP A 33 -2.38 13.13 -7.40
C ASP A 33 -3.53 13.88 -8.09
N GLY A 34 -4.10 13.33 -9.16
CA GLY A 34 -5.25 13.90 -9.85
C GLY A 34 -6.54 13.98 -9.01
N ILE A 35 -6.64 13.19 -7.93
CA ILE A 35 -7.79 13.21 -7.02
C ILE A 35 -7.53 13.94 -5.71
N ASP A 36 -6.31 14.40 -5.46
CA ASP A 36 -5.92 14.93 -4.15
C ASP A 36 -6.53 16.33 -3.91
N PRO A 37 -7.44 16.48 -2.94
CA PRO A 37 -8.04 17.78 -2.62
C PRO A 37 -7.07 18.76 -1.93
N GLY A 38 -5.85 18.32 -1.62
CA GLY A 38 -4.83 19.12 -0.97
C GLY A 38 -4.99 19.19 0.56
N PRO A 39 -4.09 19.90 1.25
CA PRO A 39 -4.01 19.91 2.72
C PRO A 39 -5.22 20.58 3.41
N SER A 40 -5.97 21.42 2.69
CA SER A 40 -7.14 22.15 3.21
C SER A 40 -8.47 21.46 2.91
N ALA A 41 -8.44 20.18 2.53
CA ALA A 41 -9.62 19.44 2.12
C ALA A 41 -10.69 19.34 3.21
N PRO A 42 -11.99 19.43 2.85
CA PRO A 42 -13.09 19.11 3.76
C PRO A 42 -12.94 17.67 4.30
N GLY A 43 -13.15 17.49 5.61
CA GLY A 43 -12.96 16.19 6.29
C GLY A 43 -11.56 15.97 6.87
N GLY A 44 -10.63 16.90 6.65
CA GLY A 44 -9.31 16.89 7.28
C GLY A 44 -8.35 15.88 6.68
N TRP A 45 -7.20 15.73 7.34
CA TRP A 45 -6.08 14.93 6.82
C TRP A 45 -6.42 13.44 6.69
N GLU A 46 -7.21 12.87 7.62
CA GLU A 46 -7.58 11.45 7.58
C GLU A 46 -8.44 11.13 6.35
N ALA A 47 -9.44 11.96 6.06
CA ALA A 47 -10.29 11.79 4.89
C ALA A 47 -9.49 11.89 3.59
N ARG A 48 -8.52 12.82 3.54
CA ARG A 48 -7.59 12.96 2.42
C ARG A 48 -6.73 11.71 2.23
N GLU A 49 -6.10 11.19 3.29
CA GLU A 49 -5.27 9.98 3.17
C GLU A 49 -6.10 8.74 2.85
N ARG A 50 -7.32 8.63 3.37
CA ARG A 50 -8.25 7.57 2.99
C ARG A 50 -8.56 7.58 1.51
N LEU A 51 -8.77 8.77 0.94
CA LEU A 51 -8.99 8.93 -0.48
C LEU A 51 -7.75 8.54 -1.29
N ARG A 52 -6.56 9.05 -0.93
CA ARG A 52 -5.29 8.75 -1.61
C ARG A 52 -4.97 7.25 -1.60
N ILE A 53 -5.02 6.61 -0.42
CA ILE A 53 -4.79 5.16 -0.28
C ILE A 53 -5.84 4.37 -1.06
N GLY A 54 -7.12 4.72 -0.93
CA GLY A 54 -8.18 4.03 -1.64
C GLY A 54 -8.05 4.10 -3.15
N THR A 55 -7.66 5.25 -3.69
CA THR A 55 -7.39 5.42 -5.13
C THR A 55 -6.21 4.57 -5.57
N TRP A 56 -5.09 4.61 -4.84
CA TRP A 56 -3.93 3.77 -5.15
C TRP A 56 -4.30 2.29 -5.20
N VAL A 57 -5.03 1.78 -4.19
CA VAL A 57 -5.45 0.37 -4.13
C VAL A 57 -6.39 0.01 -5.28
N ARG A 58 -7.34 0.88 -5.66
CA ARG A 58 -8.23 0.62 -6.82
C ARG A 58 -7.43 0.51 -8.11
N GLN A 59 -6.50 1.44 -8.33
CA GLN A 59 -5.66 1.45 -9.53
C GLN A 59 -4.78 0.20 -9.60
N VAL A 60 -4.13 -0.19 -8.50
CA VAL A 60 -3.40 -1.46 -8.41
C VAL A 60 -4.32 -2.64 -8.72
N TYR A 61 -5.50 -2.70 -8.12
CA TYR A 61 -6.39 -3.84 -8.27
C TYR A 61 -6.92 -4.03 -9.70
N GLU A 62 -7.11 -2.93 -10.43
CA GLU A 62 -7.62 -2.90 -11.80
C GLU A 62 -6.54 -3.01 -12.87
N HIS A 63 -5.31 -2.58 -12.57
CA HIS A 63 -4.25 -2.52 -13.56
C HIS A 63 -3.83 -3.94 -14.02
N PRO A 64 -3.77 -4.20 -15.34
CA PRO A 64 -3.53 -5.55 -15.87
C PRO A 64 -2.18 -6.13 -15.47
N LEU A 65 -1.14 -5.29 -15.34
CA LEU A 65 0.22 -5.71 -14.96
C LEU A 65 0.43 -5.96 -13.46
N SER A 66 -0.57 -5.69 -12.61
CA SER A 66 -0.36 -5.80 -11.15
C SER A 66 0.03 -7.20 -10.66
N PRO A 67 -0.52 -8.32 -11.19
CA PRO A 67 -0.06 -9.64 -10.80
C PRO A 67 1.45 -9.84 -11.01
N GLU A 68 1.97 -9.41 -12.16
CA GLU A 68 3.39 -9.51 -12.51
C GLU A 68 4.25 -8.56 -11.67
N VAL A 69 3.81 -7.32 -11.46
CA VAL A 69 4.52 -6.34 -10.61
C VAL A 69 4.66 -6.87 -9.18
N PHE A 70 3.58 -7.42 -8.62
CA PHE A 70 3.55 -7.87 -7.23
C PHE A 70 4.07 -9.30 -7.02
N ALA A 71 4.34 -10.06 -8.09
CA ALA A 71 5.06 -11.33 -8.03
C ALA A 71 6.55 -11.13 -7.66
N HIS A 72 7.10 -9.94 -7.90
CA HIS A 72 8.50 -9.59 -7.65
C HIS A 72 8.62 -8.33 -6.77
N PRO A 73 8.20 -8.40 -5.50
CA PRO A 73 8.08 -7.23 -4.64
C PRO A 73 9.42 -6.52 -4.35
N ASP A 74 10.55 -7.24 -4.47
CA ASP A 74 11.89 -6.75 -4.15
C ASP A 74 12.61 -6.08 -5.34
N ASP A 75 11.93 -5.88 -6.48
CA ASP A 75 12.49 -5.12 -7.58
C ASP A 75 12.94 -3.72 -7.13
N ARG A 76 14.10 -3.27 -7.63
CA ARG A 76 14.71 -1.99 -7.24
C ARG A 76 13.77 -0.81 -7.47
N VAL A 77 13.00 -0.81 -8.55
CA VAL A 77 12.04 0.26 -8.87
C VAL A 77 10.91 0.25 -7.85
N ALA A 78 10.30 -0.92 -7.62
CA ALA A 78 9.21 -1.07 -6.65
C ALA A 78 9.63 -0.67 -5.24
N ARG A 79 10.84 -1.06 -4.81
CA ARG A 79 11.40 -0.66 -3.52
C ARG A 79 11.60 0.86 -3.41
N GLY A 80 12.18 1.49 -4.44
CA GLY A 80 12.36 2.94 -4.46
C GLY A 80 11.03 3.70 -4.38
N VAL A 81 9.99 3.22 -5.07
CA VAL A 81 8.65 3.79 -5.01
C VAL A 81 8.02 3.62 -3.63
N ARG A 82 8.17 2.46 -2.98
CA ARG A 82 7.71 2.25 -1.60
C ARG A 82 8.38 3.21 -0.63
N GLU A 83 9.70 3.34 -0.70
CA GLU A 83 10.49 4.23 0.15
C GLU A 83 10.05 5.70 -0.04
N ALA A 84 9.90 6.15 -1.28
CA ALA A 84 9.42 7.50 -1.59
C ALA A 84 7.98 7.75 -1.11
N THR A 85 7.10 6.77 -1.26
CA THR A 85 5.70 6.86 -0.79
C THR A 85 5.64 6.96 0.74
N ALA A 86 6.48 6.18 1.43
CA ALA A 86 6.58 6.22 2.89
C ALA A 86 7.12 7.57 3.38
N ALA A 87 8.18 8.09 2.76
CA ALA A 87 8.71 9.42 3.09
C ALA A 87 7.67 10.53 2.89
N ALA A 88 6.94 10.50 1.77
CA ALA A 88 5.89 11.47 1.48
C ALA A 88 4.74 11.39 2.50
N LEU A 89 4.34 10.18 2.92
CA LEU A 89 3.36 10.00 3.98
C LEU A 89 3.88 10.52 5.32
N GLY A 90 5.13 10.20 5.69
CA GLY A 90 5.79 10.68 6.92
C GLY A 90 5.70 12.20 7.07
N LEU A 91 6.08 12.94 6.02
CA LEU A 91 5.97 14.40 5.99
C LEU A 91 4.53 14.89 6.22
N ARG A 92 3.53 14.24 5.61
CA ARG A 92 2.12 14.61 5.81
C ARG A 92 1.67 14.33 7.25
N LEU A 93 2.13 13.23 7.85
CA LEU A 93 1.83 12.90 9.25
C LEU A 93 2.48 13.88 10.23
N GLU A 94 3.67 14.38 9.94
CA GLU A 94 4.33 15.39 10.76
C GLU A 94 3.59 16.74 10.74
N VAL A 95 3.12 17.15 9.58
CA VAL A 95 2.38 18.41 9.41
C VAL A 95 0.97 18.33 9.99
N CYS A 96 0.28 17.20 9.82
CA CYS A 96 -1.12 17.05 10.22
C CYS A 96 -1.31 16.40 11.60
N GLY A 97 -0.28 15.77 12.16
CA GLY A 97 -0.30 15.14 13.48
C GLY A 97 -0.24 16.18 14.59
N ASN A 98 -1.39 16.77 14.94
CA ASN A 98 -1.67 17.64 16.08
C ASN A 98 -0.60 17.69 17.18
N GLY A 99 0.51 18.42 17.01
CA GLY A 99 1.48 18.97 17.99
C GLY A 99 1.78 18.26 19.33
N ILE A 100 1.32 17.03 19.56
CA ILE A 100 1.26 16.30 20.81
C ILE A 100 1.95 14.97 20.50
N ARG A 101 3.29 15.03 20.62
CA ARG A 101 4.29 13.96 20.69
C ARG A 101 3.87 12.55 20.25
N PRO A 102 4.69 11.83 19.46
CA PRO A 102 4.53 10.39 19.34
C PRO A 102 4.78 9.71 20.71
N ALA A 103 3.74 9.04 21.22
CA ALA A 103 3.95 7.71 21.77
C ALA A 103 4.64 6.91 20.65
N ARG A 104 5.82 6.34 20.94
CA ARG A 104 6.61 5.54 19.99
C ARG A 104 5.72 4.58 19.19
N PRO A 105 6.02 4.28 17.92
CA PRO A 105 7.22 4.66 17.16
C PRO A 105 7.13 6.04 16.46
N THR A 106 8.23 6.47 15.81
CA THR A 106 8.28 7.75 15.07
C THR A 106 7.30 7.80 13.90
N THR A 107 7.01 9.00 13.40
CA THR A 107 6.19 9.24 12.19
C THR A 107 6.73 8.47 10.99
N ASP A 108 8.03 8.52 10.74
CA ASP A 108 8.66 7.78 9.64
C ASP A 108 8.44 6.27 9.73
N VAL A 109 8.67 5.69 10.91
CA VAL A 109 8.49 4.24 11.12
C VAL A 109 7.03 3.84 10.91
N ARG A 110 6.08 4.66 11.40
CA ARG A 110 4.65 4.43 11.15
C ARG A 110 4.30 4.55 9.68
N ALA A 111 4.83 5.54 8.97
CA ALA A 111 4.59 5.73 7.56
C ALA A 111 5.14 4.55 6.73
N THR A 112 6.37 4.10 6.99
CA THR A 112 6.96 2.91 6.37
C THR A 112 6.11 1.67 6.62
N ALA A 113 5.70 1.44 7.87
CA ALA A 113 4.87 0.29 8.23
C ALA A 113 3.49 0.34 7.54
N ALA A 114 2.84 1.51 7.51
CA ALA A 114 1.54 1.68 6.86
C ALA A 114 1.62 1.43 5.36
N VAL A 115 2.62 2.00 4.67
CA VAL A 115 2.83 1.75 3.23
C VAL A 115 3.13 0.28 2.97
N ALA A 116 3.99 -0.35 3.79
CA ALA A 116 4.29 -1.78 3.65
C ALA A 116 3.03 -2.64 3.80
N ALA A 117 2.17 -2.33 4.78
CA ALA A 117 0.92 -3.03 5.02
C ALA A 117 -0.07 -2.89 3.85
N VAL A 118 -0.26 -1.66 3.34
CA VAL A 118 -1.12 -1.39 2.17
C VAL A 118 -0.63 -2.17 0.95
N TRP A 119 0.69 -2.17 0.69
CA TRP A 119 1.29 -2.95 -0.39
C TRP A 119 1.07 -4.45 -0.21
N ALA A 120 1.19 -4.97 1.02
CA ALA A 120 0.97 -6.38 1.31
C ALA A 120 -0.50 -6.79 1.07
N VAL A 121 -1.47 -5.96 1.49
CA VAL A 121 -2.89 -6.19 1.23
C VAL A 121 -3.17 -6.22 -0.28
N ALA A 122 -2.64 -5.25 -1.03
CA ALA A 122 -2.81 -5.21 -2.48
C ALA A 122 -2.18 -6.42 -3.17
N ALA A 123 -0.93 -6.77 -2.82
CA ALA A 123 -0.21 -7.94 -3.34
C ALA A 123 -1.00 -9.24 -3.10
N GLN A 124 -1.49 -9.42 -1.87
CA GLN A 124 -2.28 -10.59 -1.51
C GLN A 124 -3.60 -10.65 -2.30
N ALA A 125 -4.25 -9.51 -2.50
CA ALA A 125 -5.51 -9.46 -3.25
C ALA A 125 -5.33 -9.79 -4.73
N VAL A 126 -4.30 -9.26 -5.39
CA VAL A 126 -4.06 -9.50 -6.83
C VAL A 126 -3.58 -10.92 -7.11
N ALA A 127 -2.91 -11.58 -6.16
CA ALA A 127 -2.43 -12.95 -6.26
C ALA A 127 -3.50 -14.02 -5.99
N ARG A 128 -4.64 -13.66 -5.36
CA ARG A 128 -5.71 -14.62 -5.03
C ARG A 128 -6.57 -14.98 -6.24
N SER A 129 -6.99 -16.25 -6.29
CA SER A 129 -7.99 -16.73 -7.25
C SER A 129 -9.07 -17.56 -6.51
N PRO A 130 -10.36 -17.15 -6.55
CA PRO A 130 -10.87 -15.91 -7.17
C PRO A 130 -10.39 -14.66 -6.41
N ARG A 131 -10.27 -13.53 -7.10
CA ARG A 131 -9.89 -12.27 -6.46
C ARG A 131 -11.02 -11.76 -5.54
N PRO A 132 -10.71 -11.22 -4.35
CA PRO A 132 -11.71 -10.65 -3.43
C PRO A 132 -12.35 -9.36 -3.99
N PRO A 133 -13.59 -8.98 -3.60
CA PRO A 133 -14.22 -7.75 -4.10
C PRO A 133 -13.35 -6.49 -3.90
N ARG A 134 -13.20 -5.66 -4.94
CA ARG A 134 -12.32 -4.47 -4.95
C ARG A 134 -12.51 -3.57 -3.73
N GLU A 135 -13.76 -3.18 -3.43
CA GLU A 135 -14.03 -2.27 -2.31
C GLU A 135 -13.75 -2.89 -0.93
N ARG A 136 -13.75 -4.22 -0.83
CA ARG A 136 -13.29 -4.91 0.39
C ARG A 136 -11.79 -4.74 0.56
N VAL A 137 -11.01 -4.90 -0.52
CA VAL A 137 -9.54 -4.71 -0.49
C VAL A 137 -9.19 -3.27 -0.13
N VAL A 138 -9.91 -2.29 -0.69
CA VAL A 138 -9.76 -0.87 -0.36
C VAL A 138 -10.06 -0.62 1.12
N SER A 139 -11.15 -1.19 1.64
CA SER A 139 -11.52 -1.07 3.05
C SER A 139 -10.47 -1.70 3.97
N ASP A 140 -9.99 -2.91 3.65
CA ASP A 140 -8.99 -3.63 4.45
C ASP A 140 -7.64 -2.88 4.44
N ALA A 141 -7.22 -2.35 3.29
CA ALA A 141 -6.00 -1.56 3.16
C ALA A 141 -6.06 -0.24 3.94
N TRP A 142 -7.20 0.46 3.92
CA TRP A 142 -7.38 1.65 4.75
C TRP A 142 -7.39 1.30 6.23
N ALA A 143 -8.13 0.27 6.65
CA ALA A 143 -8.24 -0.12 8.04
C ALA A 143 -6.86 -0.45 8.65
N VAL A 144 -6.03 -1.23 7.96
CA VAL A 144 -4.68 -1.54 8.45
C VAL A 144 -3.78 -0.32 8.49
N ALA A 145 -3.86 0.57 7.49
CA ALA A 145 -3.08 1.81 7.50
C ALA A 145 -3.49 2.73 8.66
N GLN A 146 -4.80 2.87 8.90
CA GLN A 146 -5.36 3.71 9.96
C GLN A 146 -4.89 3.24 11.35
N GLU A 147 -4.95 1.93 11.63
CA GLU A 147 -4.47 1.36 12.89
C GLU A 147 -2.98 1.65 13.15
N ILE A 148 -2.17 1.73 12.09
CA ILE A 148 -0.73 2.01 12.21
C ILE A 148 -0.46 3.51 12.40
N ILE A 149 -1.15 4.34 11.63
CA ILE A 149 -0.91 5.79 11.56
C ILE A 149 -1.49 6.51 12.78
N ALA A 150 -2.72 6.16 13.13
CA ALA A 150 -3.49 6.73 14.23
C ALA A 150 -4.02 5.59 15.11
N PRO A 151 -3.13 4.83 15.79
CA PRO A 151 -3.57 3.78 16.67
C PRO A 151 -4.52 4.39 17.70
N ALA A 152 -5.66 3.72 17.91
CA ALA A 152 -6.54 4.09 19.02
C ALA A 152 -5.67 4.23 20.27
N ARG A 153 -5.91 5.27 21.08
CA ARG A 153 -5.27 5.40 22.39
C ARG A 153 -5.64 4.16 23.19
N GLN A 154 -4.80 3.14 23.12
CA GLN A 154 -4.83 2.07 24.08
C GLN A 154 -4.35 2.72 25.36
N ASP A 155 -5.30 2.94 26.28
CA ASP A 155 -5.00 3.10 27.69
C ASP A 155 -4.30 1.81 28.14
N TYR A 156 -3.01 1.70 27.81
CA TYR A 156 -2.10 0.84 28.53
C TYR A 156 -1.96 1.48 29.92
N THR A 157 -2.99 1.32 30.75
CA THR A 157 -2.92 1.49 32.19
C THR A 157 -1.82 0.55 32.68
N ARG A 158 -0.61 1.11 32.75
CA ARG A 158 0.57 0.65 33.49
C ARG A 158 0.53 -0.81 33.93
N ALA A 159 0.99 -1.71 33.09
CA ALA A 159 1.82 -2.81 33.58
C ALA A 159 3.26 -2.27 33.71
N ARG A 160 3.52 -1.42 34.72
CA ARG A 160 4.87 -1.25 35.22
C ARG A 160 5.23 -2.55 35.94
N GLY A 161 5.98 -3.41 35.28
CA GLY A 161 6.46 -4.66 35.88
C GLY A 161 7.47 -5.35 34.97
N SER A 162 8.75 -5.11 35.28
CA SER A 162 9.91 -5.98 35.03
C SER A 162 10.13 -6.54 33.62
N TRP A 163 11.11 -5.97 32.91
CA TRP A 163 12.22 -6.70 32.29
C TRP A 163 13.48 -5.85 32.41
#